data_AF-A0A954E1S9-F1
#
_entry.id   AF-A0A954E1S9-F1
#
_cell.length_a   1.000
_cell.length_b   1.000
_cell.length_c   1.000
_cell.angle_alpha   90.00
_cell.angle_beta   90.00
_cell.angle_gamma   90.00
#
_symmetry.space_group_name_H-M   'P 1'
#
loop_
_entity.id
_entity.type
_entity.pdbx_description
1 polymer ?
#
loop_
_entity_poly.entity_id
_entity_poly.type
_entity_poly.pdbx_seq_one_letter_code
_entity_poly.pdbx_strand_id
1 'polypeptide(L)' 'MSPRIVAGIDEAGLGPLLGPLTFGLTVFELEESNEDLWSALDSAVTNEPRRDRERLVVADSKKVYTRNPRGRARLEST' A
#
# COMPACT_ATOMS: atom_id res chain seq x y z
N MET A 1 -4.74 -10.10 27.17
CA MET A 1 -4.76 -8.74 26.60
C MET A 1 -5.54 -8.85 25.30
N SER A 2 -6.50 -7.97 25.01
CA SER A 2 -7.22 -8.03 23.73
C SER A 2 -6.30 -7.55 22.61
N PRO A 3 -6.28 -8.21 21.45
CA PRO A 3 -5.44 -7.80 20.33
C PRO A 3 -5.84 -6.41 19.85
N ARG A 4 -4.85 -5.59 19.48
CA ARG A 4 -5.09 -4.28 18.87
C ARG A 4 -5.14 -4.46 17.36
N ILE A 5 -6.23 -4.01 16.76
CA ILE A 5 -6.42 -4.03 15.31
C ILE A 5 -6.20 -2.62 14.76
N VAL A 6 -5.39 -2.50 13.72
CA VAL A 6 -5.20 -1.28 12.94
C VAL A 6 -5.77 -1.51 11.55
N ALA A 7 -6.67 -0.62 11.12
CA ALA A 7 -7.24 -0.64 9.79
C ALA A 7 -6.98 0.68 9.06
N GLY A 8 -6.64 0.57 7.78
CA GLY A 8 -6.48 1.70 6.86
C GLY A 8 -7.46 1.56 5.70
N ILE A 9 -8.15 2.65 5.37
CA ILE A 9 -9.05 2.74 4.22
C ILE A 9 -8.62 3.93 3.35
N ASP A 10 -8.71 3.76 2.04
CA ASP A 10 -8.45 4.82 1.07
C ASP A 10 -9.30 4.60 -0.19
N GLU A 11 -9.48 5.65 -0.98
CA GLU A 11 -10.25 5.61 -2.21
C GLU A 11 -9.45 6.05 -3.45
N ALA A 12 -9.89 5.54 -4.62
CA ALA A 12 -9.41 5.97 -5.91
C ALA A 12 -10.59 6.17 -6.87
N GLY A 13 -10.54 7.26 -7.64
CA GLY A 13 -11.57 7.56 -8.64
C GLY A 13 -12.64 8.57 -8.21
N LEU A 14 -12.42 9.34 -7.13
CA LEU A 14 -13.37 10.36 -6.68
C LEU A 14 -13.51 11.56 -7.65
N GLY A 15 -12.43 11.93 -8.34
CA GLY A 15 -12.38 13.11 -9.22
C GLY A 15 -12.89 12.93 -10.66
N PRO A 16 -12.56 11.82 -11.37
CA PRO A 16 -12.99 11.61 -12.75
C PRO A 16 -14.52 11.55 -12.90
N LEU A 17 -15.05 12.07 -14.01
CA LEU A 17 -16.49 12.02 -14.33
C LEU A 17 -16.96 10.60 -14.69
N LEU A 18 -16.07 9.79 -15.25
CA LEU A 18 -16.33 8.44 -15.73
C LEU A 18 -15.29 7.47 -15.15
N GLY A 19 -15.72 6.23 -14.94
CA GLY A 19 -14.92 5.18 -14.32
C GLY A 19 -15.44 4.79 -12.94
N PRO A 20 -14.92 3.72 -12.35
CA PRO A 20 -15.34 3.27 -11.02
C PRO A 20 -14.75 4.15 -9.92
N LEU A 21 -15.51 4.31 -8.84
CA LEU A 21 -14.98 4.66 -7.53
C LEU A 21 -14.64 3.36 -6.80
N THR A 22 -13.40 3.22 -6.35
CA THR A 22 -12.90 2.03 -5.66
C THR A 22 -12.40 2.39 -4.28
N PHE A 23 -12.72 1.56 -3.30
CA PHE A 23 -12.20 1.64 -1.93
C PHE A 23 -11.28 0.45 -1.68
N GLY A 24 -10.14 0.70 -1.06
CA GLY A 24 -9.22 -0.32 -0.55
C GLY A 24 -9.24 -0.37 0.96
N LEU A 25 -9.15 -1.56 1.54
CA LEU A 25 -9.06 -1.78 2.99
C LEU A 25 -7.85 -2.67 3.29
N THR A 26 -7.07 -2.27 4.29
CA THR A 26 -6.00 -3.09 4.89
C THR A 26 -6.24 -3.21 6.38
N VAL A 27 -6.03 -4.40 6.95
CA VAL A 27 -6.25 -4.68 8.38
C VAL A 27 -5.05 -5.46 8.92
N PHE A 28 -4.51 -5.02 10.05
CA PHE A 28 -3.38 -5.62 10.75
C PHE A 28 -3.75 -5.88 12.20
N GLU A 29 -3.40 -7.06 12.70
CA GLU A 29 -3.36 -7.35 14.13
C GLU A 29 -1.95 -7.06 14.64
N LEU A 30 -1.81 -6.24 15.68
CA LEU A 30 -0.51 -5.91 16.27
C LEU A 30 -0.17 -6.90 17.38
N GLU A 31 1.08 -7.37 17.39
CA GLU A 31 1.59 -8.21 18.48
C GLU A 31 1.78 -7.36 19.74
N GLU A 32 2.27 -6.12 19.56
CA GLU A 32 2.47 -5.15 20.64
C GLU A 32 1.60 -3.90 20.44
N SER A 33 1.04 -3.38 21.53
CA SER A 33 0.03 -2.32 21.45
C SER A 33 0.53 -0.98 20.86
N ASN A 34 1.84 -0.74 20.92
CA ASN A 34 2.52 0.46 20.43
C ASN A 34 3.43 0.18 19.22
N GLU A 35 3.23 -0.96 18.55
CA GLU A 35 4.03 -1.35 17.39
C GLU A 35 3.86 -0.36 16.23
N ASP A 36 4.99 0.07 15.67
CA ASP A 36 5.03 0.87 14.45
C ASP A 36 5.12 -0.07 13.24
N LEU A 37 4.07 -0.08 12.43
CA LEU A 37 3.97 -0.92 11.24
C LEU A 37 5.10 -0.66 10.23
N TRP A 38 5.63 0.56 10.15
CA TRP A 38 6.75 0.85 9.24
C TRP A 38 8.02 0.12 9.66
N SER A 39 8.31 0.15 10.96
CA SER A 39 9.44 -0.58 11.53
C SER A 39 9.24 -2.09 11.45
N ALA A 40 8.05 -2.58 11.77
CA ALA A 40 7.71 -4.01 11.74
C ALA A 40 7.80 -4.60 10.32
N LEU A 41 7.40 -3.83 9.31
CA LEU A 41 7.37 -4.27 7.92
C LEU A 41 8.59 -3.84 7.10
N ASP A 42 9.63 -3.24 7.69
CA ASP A 42 10.75 -2.66 6.93
C ASP A 42 11.43 -3.67 5.97
N SER A 43 11.47 -4.95 6.34
CA SER A 43 12.00 -6.01 5.47
C SER A 43 11.18 -6.25 4.19
N ALA A 44 9.88 -5.96 4.23
CA ALA A 44 8.91 -6.27 3.17
C ALA A 44 8.44 -5.03 2.40
N VAL A 45 8.37 -3.86 3.03
CA VAL A 45 7.88 -2.63 2.42
C VAL A 45 8.97 -1.58 2.22
N THR A 46 8.74 -0.65 1.33
CA THR A 46 9.61 0.50 1.12
C THR A 46 8.83 1.70 0.61
N ASN A 47 9.26 2.91 0.90
CA ASN A 47 8.73 4.12 0.28
C ASN A 47 9.57 4.58 -0.94
N GLU A 48 10.61 3.83 -1.30
CA GLU A 48 11.51 4.13 -2.42
C GLU A 48 11.07 3.39 -3.70
N PRO A 49 10.52 4.08 -4.73
CA PRO A 49 10.05 3.40 -5.94
C PRO A 49 11.13 2.65 -6.72
N ARG A 50 12.41 2.95 -6.48
CA ARG A 50 13.55 2.28 -7.13
C ARG A 50 13.82 0.87 -6.58
N ARG A 51 13.31 0.55 -5.40
CA ARG A 51 13.44 -0.76 -4.73
C ARG A 51 12.25 -1.68 -5.00
N ASP A 52 11.46 -1.35 -6.02
CA ASP A 52 10.22 -2.06 -6.42
C ASP A 52 10.41 -3.50 -6.90
N ARG A 53 11.66 -3.97 -7.05
CA ARG A 53 12.00 -5.34 -7.42
C ARG A 53 12.05 -6.30 -6.24
N GLU A 54 12.33 -5.80 -5.04
CA GLU A 54 12.62 -6.61 -3.85
C GLU A 54 11.56 -6.43 -2.76
N ARG A 55 10.95 -5.24 -2.69
CA ARG A 55 10.00 -4.87 -1.65
C ARG A 55 8.75 -4.24 -2.24
N LEU A 56 7.65 -4.38 -1.51
CA LEU A 56 6.39 -3.72 -1.83
C LEU A 56 6.54 -2.21 -1.61
N VAL A 57 6.45 -1.43 -2.68
CA VAL A 57 6.44 0.03 -2.56
C VAL A 57 5.10 0.51 -2.01
N VAL A 58 5.11 1.04 -0.79
CA VAL A 58 3.97 1.72 -0.15
C VAL A 58 4.31 3.20 -0.01
N ALA A 59 3.73 4.03 -0.87
CA ALA A 59 3.94 5.47 -0.91
C ALA A 59 2.75 6.17 -1.59
N ASP A 60 2.79 7.50 -1.66
CA ASP A 60 1.82 8.29 -2.43
C ASP A 60 1.62 7.70 -3.83
N SER A 61 0.37 7.43 -4.19
CA SER A 61 0.03 6.76 -5.45
C SER A 61 0.57 7.50 -6.67
N LYS A 62 0.78 8.82 -6.63
CA LYS A 62 1.39 9.61 -7.72
C LYS A 62 2.89 9.37 -7.85
N LYS A 63 3.56 8.92 -6.79
CA LYS A 63 4.98 8.51 -6.80
C LYS A 63 5.17 7.07 -7.26
N VAL A 64 4.21 6.20 -6.94
CA VAL A 64 4.26 4.76 -7.30
C VAL A 64 3.74 4.52 -8.71
N TYR A 65 2.66 5.21 -9.09
CA TYR A 65 2.01 5.02 -10.38
C TYR A 65 2.88 5.53 -11.52
N THR A 66 3.16 4.65 -12.47
CA THR A 66 3.84 4.99 -13.72
C THR A 66 2.97 4.57 -14.91
N ARG A 67 2.74 5.48 -15.86
CA ARG A 67 2.03 5.20 -17.11
C ARG A 67 2.92 4.48 -18.12
N ASN A 68 3.48 3.34 -17.75
CA ASN A 68 4.30 2.52 -18.64
C ASN A 68 3.95 1.02 -18.48
N PRO A 69 4.33 0.16 -19.45
CA PRO A 69 4.02 -1.28 -19.40
C PRO A 69 4.57 -1.98 -18.15
N ARG A 70 5.73 -1.54 -17.64
CA ARG A 70 6.34 -2.10 -16.42
C ARG A 70 5.46 -1.85 -15.19
N GLY A 71 4.88 -0.66 -15.06
CA GLY A 71 3.98 -0.31 -13.95
C GLY A 71 2.73 -1.20 -13.94
N ARG A 72 2.16 -1.51 -15.11
CA ARG A 72 1.05 -2.47 -15.23
C ARG A 72 1.46 -3.90 -14.89
N ALA A 73 2.55 -4.39 -15.47
CA ALA A 73 3.02 -5.76 -15.22
C ALA A 73 3.32 -6.01 -13.73
N ARG A 74 3.76 -4.99 -13.00
CA ARG A 74 4.02 -5.08 -11.57
C ARG A 74 2.78 -5.37 -10.73
N LEU A 75 1.62 -4.81 -11.09
CA LEU A 75 0.37 -5.05 -10.35
C LEU A 75 -0.06 -6.53 -10.41
N GLU A 76 0.33 -7.24 -11.46
CA GLU A 76 0.02 -8.67 -11.65
C GLU A 76 1.00 -9.60 -10.92
N SER A 77 2.14 -9.08 -10.44
CA SER A 77 3.23 -9.87 -9.83
C SER A 77 3.46 -9.56 -8.35
N THR A 78 2.61 -8.71 -7.76
CA THR A 78 2.63 -8.34 -6.34
C THR A 78 1.52 -9.10 -5.64
#